data_AF-A0A423HF17-F1
#
_entry.id   AF-A0A423HF17-F1
#
_cell.length_a   1.000
_cell.length_b   1.000
_cell.length_c   1.000
_cell.angle_alpha   90.00
_cell.angle_beta   90.00
_cell.angle_gamma   90.00
#
_symmetry.space_group_name_H-M   'P 1'
#
loop_
_entity.id
_entity.type
_entity.pdbx_description
1 polymer ?
#
loop_
_entity_poly.entity_id
_entity_poly.type
_entity_poly.pdbx_seq_one_letter_code
_entity_poly.pdbx_strand_id
1 'polypeptide(L)'
;MMHHLSVLPTFLVLAISGPLQGAAEVKSSKEIKIGFVVELDGADRISGTAFCKTGNTCRLVDQKSPKLIIDIKAGRFSSEIEIKCKDDCSLNSGHETMTFDNKQELNIYNGRSGPIIKSVFRRREPIGKIMLNFSYPPGTTRW
;
A
#
# COMPACT_ATOMS: atom_id res chain seq x y z
N MET A 1 61.59 59.40 -15.58
CA MET A 1 61.14 58.03 -15.89
C MET A 1 59.69 57.90 -15.44
N MET A 2 58.76 57.99 -16.38
CA MET A 2 57.32 57.81 -16.14
C MET A 2 56.98 56.34 -16.44
N HIS A 3 56.41 55.64 -15.48
CA HIS A 3 55.74 54.36 -15.73
C HIS A 3 54.30 54.49 -15.25
N HIS A 4 53.40 54.78 -16.19
CA HIS A 4 51.96 54.67 -16.02
C HIS A 4 51.59 53.18 -15.98
N LEU A 5 51.08 52.73 -14.84
CA LEU A 5 50.44 51.42 -14.72
C LEU A 5 48.94 51.57 -14.95
N SER A 6 48.48 51.05 -16.09
CA SER A 6 47.07 50.87 -16.43
C SER A 6 46.46 49.75 -15.59
N VAL A 7 45.33 50.00 -14.94
CA VAL A 7 44.54 48.94 -14.30
C VAL A 7 43.11 48.98 -14.85
N LEU A 8 42.72 47.88 -15.49
CA LEU A 8 41.41 47.64 -16.11
C LEU A 8 40.32 47.38 -15.05
N PRO A 9 39.04 47.72 -15.32
CA PRO A 9 37.95 47.49 -14.38
C PRO A 9 37.47 46.03 -14.45
N THR A 10 37.37 45.39 -13.28
CA THR A 10 36.87 44.02 -13.12
C THR A 10 35.35 44.03 -13.06
N PHE A 11 34.67 43.42 -14.05
CA PHE A 11 33.22 43.18 -14.01
C PHE A 11 32.90 41.98 -13.11
N LEU A 12 32.17 42.22 -12.02
CA LEU A 12 31.67 41.19 -11.11
C LEU A 12 30.30 40.69 -11.61
N VAL A 13 30.23 39.50 -12.21
CA VAL A 13 28.96 38.86 -12.59
C VAL A 13 28.46 38.02 -11.41
N LEU A 14 27.41 38.50 -10.74
CA LEU A 14 26.68 37.74 -9.72
C LEU A 14 25.74 36.74 -10.41
N ALA A 15 26.19 35.49 -10.54
CA ALA A 15 25.33 34.38 -10.92
C ALA A 15 24.42 34.02 -9.73
N ILE A 16 23.14 34.38 -9.82
CA ILE A 16 22.12 34.01 -8.83
C ILE A 16 21.79 32.53 -9.05
N SER A 17 22.45 31.64 -8.30
CA SER A 17 22.03 30.25 -8.14
C SER A 17 20.84 30.20 -7.19
N GLY A 18 19.63 30.41 -7.72
CA GLY A 18 18.41 30.11 -6.99
C GLY A 18 18.29 28.60 -6.76
N PRO A 19 17.99 28.13 -5.53
CA PRO A 19 17.72 26.71 -5.33
C PRO A 19 16.44 26.35 -6.09
N LEU A 20 16.56 25.37 -6.98
CA LEU A 20 15.43 24.70 -7.59
C LEU A 20 14.69 23.95 -6.48
N GLN A 21 13.79 24.64 -5.77
CA GLN A 21 12.88 24.02 -4.81
C GLN A 21 11.91 23.16 -5.62
N GLY A 22 12.28 21.90 -5.83
CA GLY A 22 11.34 20.88 -6.23
C GLY A 22 10.24 20.84 -5.17
N ALA A 23 9.07 21.36 -5.51
CA ALA A 23 7.88 21.15 -4.72
C ALA A 23 7.64 19.64 -4.68
N ALA A 24 8.00 19.01 -3.56
CA ALA A 24 7.49 17.69 -3.26
C ALA A 24 5.98 17.85 -3.16
N GLU A 25 5.25 17.40 -4.18
CA GLU A 25 3.79 17.33 -4.13
C GLU A 25 3.42 16.49 -2.91
N VAL A 26 3.02 17.17 -1.84
CA VAL A 26 2.42 16.52 -0.67
C VAL A 26 1.09 15.96 -1.18
N LYS A 27 1.08 14.69 -1.61
CA LYS A 27 -0.15 13.96 -1.88
C LYS A 27 -1.04 14.10 -0.66
N SER A 28 -2.06 14.96 -0.78
CA SER A 28 -3.05 15.17 0.27
C SER A 28 -3.65 13.81 0.62
N SER A 29 -3.30 13.29 1.80
CA SER A 29 -3.75 11.98 2.26
C SER A 29 -5.18 12.11 2.76
N LYS A 30 -6.14 11.85 1.86
CA LYS A 30 -7.57 11.83 2.23
C LYS A 30 -7.87 10.60 3.08
N GLU A 31 -8.64 10.79 4.14
CA GLU A 31 -9.19 9.70 4.94
C GLU A 31 -10.30 8.98 4.17
N ILE A 32 -10.33 7.66 4.27
CA ILE A 32 -11.31 6.77 3.65
C ILE A 32 -11.83 5.81 4.71
N LYS A 33 -13.10 5.43 4.59
CA LYS A 33 -13.71 4.43 5.47
C LYS A 33 -13.68 3.07 4.77
N ILE A 34 -13.14 2.05 5.43
CA ILE A 34 -13.06 0.68 4.93
C ILE A 34 -13.85 -0.21 5.87
N GLY A 35 -15.01 -0.69 5.42
CA GLY A 35 -15.72 -1.80 6.08
C GLY A 35 -15.07 -3.12 5.69
N PHE A 36 -14.94 -4.04 6.64
CA PHE A 36 -14.38 -5.36 6.36
C PHE A 36 -15.12 -6.48 7.08
N VAL A 37 -15.11 -7.66 6.46
CA VAL A 37 -15.55 -8.93 7.03
C VAL A 37 -14.49 -9.98 6.70
N VAL A 38 -14.10 -10.78 7.68
CA VAL A 38 -13.18 -11.90 7.51
C VAL A 38 -13.88 -13.16 8.00
N GLU A 39 -13.91 -14.16 7.13
CA GLU A 39 -14.44 -15.49 7.41
C GLU A 39 -13.30 -16.47 7.26
N LEU A 40 -13.01 -17.24 8.31
CA LEU A 40 -12.03 -18.32 8.31
C LEU A 40 -12.75 -19.62 8.70
N ASP A 41 -12.38 -20.72 8.06
CA ASP A 41 -12.99 -22.01 8.33
C ASP A 41 -12.76 -22.43 9.79
N GLY A 42 -13.85 -22.72 10.50
CA GLY A 42 -13.80 -23.14 11.91
C GLY A 42 -13.49 -22.03 12.92
N ALA A 43 -13.55 -20.76 12.52
CA ALA A 43 -13.40 -19.61 13.42
C ALA A 43 -14.59 -18.65 13.33
N ASP A 44 -14.76 -17.83 14.38
CA ASP A 44 -15.79 -16.80 14.40
C ASP A 44 -15.52 -15.72 13.36
N ARG A 45 -16.60 -15.21 12.76
CA ARG A 45 -16.54 -14.11 11.78
C ARG A 45 -16.04 -12.83 12.45
N ILE A 46 -15.01 -12.22 11.85
CA ILE A 46 -14.48 -10.92 12.29
C ILE A 46 -15.02 -9.84 11.37
N SER A 47 -15.66 -8.81 11.91
CA SER A 47 -16.16 -7.70 11.12
C SER A 47 -15.89 -6.38 11.78
N GLY A 48 -15.65 -5.34 10.99
CA GLY A 48 -15.38 -4.02 11.54
C GLY A 48 -15.33 -2.94 10.48
N THR A 49 -14.86 -1.78 10.92
CA THR A 49 -14.63 -0.62 10.06
C THR A 49 -13.35 0.05 10.51
N ALA A 50 -12.51 0.42 9.56
CA ALA A 50 -11.31 1.22 9.78
C ALA A 50 -11.40 2.54 9.01
N PHE A 51 -10.83 3.60 9.59
CA PHE A 51 -10.65 4.89 8.94
C PHE A 51 -9.17 5.02 8.58
N CYS A 52 -8.88 4.95 7.28
CA CYS A 52 -7.53 4.83 6.76
C CYS A 52 -7.17 6.06 5.94
N LYS A 53 -5.90 6.51 6.02
CA LYS A 53 -5.40 7.58 5.14
C LYS A 53 -4.91 6.97 3.84
N THR A 54 -5.35 7.51 2.71
CA THR A 54 -4.92 7.06 1.38
C THR A 54 -3.41 7.16 1.25
N GLY A 55 -2.78 6.09 0.77
CA GLY A 55 -1.32 5.97 0.61
C GLY A 55 -0.58 5.48 1.86
N ASN A 56 -1.24 5.37 3.02
CA ASN A 56 -0.64 4.87 4.25
C ASN A 56 -1.13 3.45 4.57
N THR A 57 -0.30 2.67 5.25
CA THR A 57 -0.70 1.37 5.80
C THR A 57 -1.64 1.58 6.98
N CYS A 58 -2.69 0.79 7.03
CA CYS A 58 -3.79 0.85 7.99
C CYS A 58 -4.11 -0.56 8.47
N ARG A 59 -4.17 -0.77 9.78
CA ARG A 59 -4.49 -2.07 10.40
C ARG A 59 -6.00 -2.27 10.37
N LEU A 60 -6.47 -3.33 9.71
CA LEU A 60 -7.87 -3.75 9.70
C LEU A 60 -8.16 -4.71 10.85
N VAL A 61 -7.33 -5.74 11.01
CA VAL A 61 -7.50 -6.78 12.03
C VAL A 61 -6.20 -6.97 12.78
N ASP A 62 -6.27 -6.98 14.11
CA ASP A 62 -5.19 -7.37 15.02
C ASP A 62 -5.70 -8.37 16.05
N GLN A 63 -5.77 -9.64 15.66
CA GLN A 63 -6.19 -10.74 16.52
C GLN A 63 -4.97 -11.52 17.01
N LYS A 64 -4.94 -11.80 18.31
CA LYS A 64 -3.80 -12.49 18.95
C LYS A 64 -3.91 -14.03 18.93
N SER A 65 -5.12 -14.58 19.02
CA SER A 65 -5.34 -16.03 19.09
C SER A 65 -6.66 -16.45 18.39
N PRO A 66 -6.61 -17.25 17.32
CA PRO A 66 -5.40 -17.51 16.52
C PRO A 66 -4.83 -16.19 15.99
N LYS A 67 -3.50 -16.12 15.80
CA LYS A 67 -2.86 -14.91 15.29
C LYS A 67 -3.40 -14.61 13.88
N LEU A 68 -3.97 -13.43 13.70
CA LEU A 68 -4.38 -12.91 12.41
C LEU A 68 -4.18 -11.41 12.39
N ILE A 69 -3.31 -10.95 11.50
CA ILE A 69 -3.07 -9.55 11.22
C ILE A 69 -3.42 -9.29 9.78
N ILE A 70 -4.22 -8.26 9.54
CA ILE A 70 -4.55 -7.79 8.19
C ILE A 70 -4.24 -6.30 8.12
N ASP A 71 -3.28 -5.95 7.27
CA ASP A 71 -2.88 -4.59 6.98
C ASP A 71 -3.28 -4.24 5.55
N ILE A 72 -3.77 -3.02 5.34
CA ILE A 72 -4.15 -2.51 4.03
C ILE A 72 -3.53 -1.14 3.77
N LYS A 73 -3.02 -0.94 2.56
CA LYS A 73 -2.61 0.36 2.03
C LYS A 73 -3.52 0.70 0.87
N ALA A 74 -4.54 1.50 1.16
CA ALA A 74 -5.48 1.92 0.14
C ALA A 74 -4.85 3.00 -0.75
N GLY A 75 -4.77 2.73 -2.05
CA GLY A 75 -4.31 3.70 -3.04
C GLY A 75 -5.45 4.25 -3.88
N ARG A 76 -5.09 5.18 -4.76
CA ARG A 76 -6.04 5.84 -5.67
C ARG A 76 -6.52 4.90 -6.78
N PHE A 77 -5.63 4.09 -7.32
CA PHE A 77 -5.90 3.17 -8.44
C PHE A 77 -5.94 1.74 -7.94
N SER A 78 -4.84 1.30 -7.33
CA SER A 78 -4.71 0.00 -6.70
C SER A 78 -4.56 0.14 -5.18
N SER A 79 -4.95 -0.90 -4.47
CA SER A 79 -4.69 -1.08 -3.04
C SER A 79 -3.78 -2.28 -2.83
N GLU A 80 -3.02 -2.25 -1.75
CA GLU A 80 -2.17 -3.36 -1.33
C GLU A 80 -2.70 -3.90 0.00
N ILE A 81 -2.73 -5.22 0.15
CA ILE A 81 -3.12 -5.89 1.39
C ILE A 81 -2.04 -6.89 1.77
N GLU A 82 -1.80 -7.01 3.07
CA GLU A 82 -0.88 -7.95 3.67
C GLU A 82 -1.61 -8.74 4.76
N ILE A 83 -1.42 -10.05 4.79
CA ILE A 83 -1.95 -10.94 5.82
C ILE A 83 -0.82 -11.64 6.56
N LYS A 84 -0.97 -11.79 7.88
CA LYS A 84 -0.09 -12.63 8.70
C LYS A 84 -0.95 -13.51 9.59
N CYS A 85 -0.90 -14.81 9.35
CA CYS A 85 -1.62 -15.78 10.15
C CYS A 85 -0.69 -16.45 11.18
N LYS A 86 -1.26 -17.29 12.05
CA LYS A 86 -0.52 -18.13 12.99
C LYS A 86 0.34 -19.14 12.26
N ASP A 87 -0.29 -19.88 11.34
CA ASP A 87 0.35 -20.81 10.42
C ASP A 87 0.55 -20.10 9.06
N ASP A 88 1.45 -20.58 8.22
CA ASP A 88 1.68 -19.95 6.91
C ASP A 88 0.37 -19.86 6.13
N CYS A 89 0.05 -18.67 5.63
CA CYS A 89 -1.14 -18.41 4.83
C CYS A 89 -0.80 -17.49 3.67
N SER A 90 -1.67 -17.44 2.66
CA SER A 90 -1.45 -16.56 1.52
C SER A 90 -2.75 -16.14 0.87
N LEU A 91 -2.66 -15.08 0.07
CA LEU A 91 -3.75 -14.54 -0.71
C LEU A 91 -3.85 -15.22 -2.08
N ASN A 92 -4.74 -14.71 -2.93
CA ASN A 92 -4.90 -15.15 -4.32
C ASN A 92 -3.59 -15.15 -5.11
N SER A 93 -2.62 -14.29 -4.76
CA SER A 93 -1.29 -14.25 -5.37
C SER A 93 -0.39 -15.44 -5.00
N GLY A 94 -0.70 -16.17 -3.92
CA GLY A 94 0.22 -17.16 -3.35
C GLY A 94 1.26 -16.59 -2.39
N HIS A 95 1.20 -15.29 -2.16
CA HIS A 95 2.00 -14.56 -1.20
C HIS A 95 1.13 -13.97 -0.10
N GLU A 96 1.75 -13.58 1.01
CA GLU A 96 1.09 -12.87 2.12
C GLU A 96 0.64 -11.47 1.71
N THR A 97 1.27 -10.89 0.69
CA THR A 97 0.96 -9.57 0.15
C THR A 97 0.41 -9.68 -1.28
N MET A 98 -0.55 -8.82 -1.61
CA MET A 98 -0.95 -8.61 -3.01
C MET A 98 -1.51 -7.21 -3.26
N THR A 99 -1.40 -6.79 -4.52
CA THR A 99 -2.04 -5.59 -5.03
C THR A 99 -3.36 -5.96 -5.73
N PHE A 100 -4.39 -5.13 -5.58
CA PHE A 100 -5.70 -5.33 -6.20
C PHE A 100 -6.38 -3.98 -6.48
N ASP A 101 -7.15 -3.92 -7.57
CA ASP A 101 -7.85 -2.69 -7.96
C ASP A 101 -9.25 -2.65 -7.36
N ASN A 102 -10.14 -3.52 -7.85
CA ASN A 102 -11.58 -3.51 -7.55
C ASN A 102 -12.10 -4.77 -6.88
N LYS A 103 -11.21 -5.67 -6.43
CA LYS A 103 -11.65 -6.86 -5.72
C LYS A 103 -12.12 -6.49 -4.31
N GLN A 104 -13.42 -6.63 -4.10
CA GLN A 104 -14.04 -6.57 -2.78
C GLN A 104 -13.92 -7.90 -2.05
N GLU A 105 -13.57 -8.99 -2.71
CA GLU A 105 -13.42 -10.30 -2.10
C GLU A 105 -12.06 -10.90 -2.45
N LEU A 106 -11.34 -11.34 -1.42
CA LEU A 106 -10.02 -11.94 -1.51
C LEU A 106 -10.04 -13.26 -0.74
N ASN A 107 -9.53 -14.32 -1.34
CA ASN A 107 -9.47 -15.62 -0.69
C ASN A 107 -8.18 -15.73 0.12
N ILE A 108 -8.31 -16.36 1.29
CA ILE A 108 -7.19 -16.78 2.12
C ILE A 108 -6.99 -18.27 1.87
N TYR A 109 -5.74 -18.67 1.69
CA TYR A 109 -5.35 -20.06 1.46
C TYR A 109 -4.34 -20.49 2.51
N ASN A 110 -4.32 -21.79 2.80
CA ASN A 110 -3.30 -22.39 3.64
C ASN A 110 -1.95 -22.47 2.90
N GLY A 111 -0.87 -22.12 3.58
CA GLY A 111 0.50 -22.11 3.08
C GLY A 111 0.78 -21.04 2.03
N ARG A 112 2.05 -20.91 1.63
CA ARG A 112 2.47 -20.17 0.43
C ARG A 112 2.43 -21.08 -0.79
N SER A 113 2.33 -20.53 -2.00
CA SER A 113 2.58 -21.33 -3.20
C SER A 113 4.04 -21.78 -3.22
N GLY A 114 4.29 -23.09 -3.07
CA GLY A 114 5.62 -23.69 -3.24
C GLY A 114 6.13 -23.59 -4.69
N PRO A 115 7.41 -23.93 -4.95
CA PRO A 115 7.91 -24.01 -6.32
C PRO A 115 7.00 -24.93 -7.14
N ILE A 116 6.66 -24.51 -8.36
CA ILE A 116 5.85 -25.28 -9.32
C ILE A 116 6.70 -26.49 -9.75
N ILE A 117 6.76 -27.53 -8.91
CA ILE A 117 7.45 -28.76 -9.24
C ILE A 117 6.41 -29.70 -9.85
N LYS A 118 6.49 -29.81 -11.19
CA LYS A 118 5.81 -30.76 -12.08
C LYS A 118 4.31 -30.58 -12.31
N SER A 119 3.99 -30.00 -13.48
CA SER A 119 2.91 -30.28 -14.46
C SER A 119 1.47 -30.60 -14.02
N VAL A 120 1.14 -30.62 -12.73
CA VAL A 120 -0.23 -30.83 -12.24
C VAL A 120 -0.61 -29.59 -11.45
N PHE A 121 -1.48 -28.79 -12.02
CA PHE A 121 -2.01 -27.58 -11.38
C PHE A 121 -2.92 -28.01 -10.22
N ARG A 122 -2.37 -28.23 -9.03
CA ARG A 122 -3.19 -28.54 -7.85
C ARG A 122 -3.96 -27.28 -7.47
N ARG A 123 -5.29 -27.31 -7.58
CA ARG A 123 -6.14 -26.20 -7.10
C ARG A 123 -5.85 -25.99 -5.62
N ARG A 124 -5.50 -24.76 -5.24
CA ARG A 124 -5.35 -24.37 -3.83
C ARG A 124 -6.74 -24.29 -3.21
N GLU A 125 -6.91 -24.95 -2.07
CA GLU A 125 -8.16 -24.94 -1.32
C GLU A 125 -8.20 -23.67 -0.45
N PRO A 126 -9.20 -22.80 -0.62
CA PRO A 126 -9.36 -21.63 0.24
C PRO A 126 -9.74 -22.08 1.64
N ILE A 127 -9.19 -21.42 2.66
CA ILE A 127 -9.50 -21.63 4.09
C ILE A 127 -10.28 -20.48 4.70
N GLY A 128 -10.71 -19.54 3.84
CA GLY A 128 -11.40 -18.34 4.24
C GLY A 128 -11.37 -17.25 3.18
N LYS A 129 -11.94 -16.11 3.53
CA LYS A 129 -12.04 -14.93 2.65
C LYS A 129 -12.11 -13.64 3.43
N ILE A 130 -11.70 -12.56 2.78
CA ILE A 130 -11.75 -11.18 3.24
C ILE A 130 -12.66 -10.43 2.29
N MET A 131 -13.73 -9.84 2.81
CA MET A 131 -14.60 -8.94 2.10
C MET A 131 -14.31 -7.50 2.53
N LEU A 132 -14.16 -6.60 1.57
CA LEU A 132 -13.79 -5.20 1.75
C LEU A 132 -14.82 -4.29 1.07
N ASN A 133 -15.24 -3.25 1.78
CA ASN A 133 -16.12 -2.22 1.27
C ASN A 133 -15.49 -0.84 1.50
N PHE A 134 -15.12 -0.17 0.41
CA PHE A 134 -14.48 1.14 0.46
C PHE A 134 -15.52 2.25 0.30
N SER A 135 -15.52 3.20 1.24
CA SER A 135 -16.32 4.42 1.19
C SER A 135 -15.37 5.62 1.13
N TYR A 136 -15.30 6.25 -0.04
CA TYR A 136 -14.46 7.41 -0.29
C TYR A 136 -15.24 8.71 -0.02
N PRO A 137 -14.60 9.76 0.52
CA PRO A 137 -15.26 11.04 0.73
C PRO A 137 -15.65 11.68 -0.62
N PRO A 138 -16.71 12.52 -0.65
CA PRO A 138 -17.16 13.22 -1.84
C PRO A 138 -16.02 13.98 -2.54
N GLY A 139 -16.01 13.98 -3.88
CA GLY A 139 -14.93 14.59 -4.67
C GLY A 139 -13.66 13.73 -4.76
N THR A 140 -13.76 12.44 -4.46
CA THR A 140 -12.72 11.44 -4.70
C THR A 140 -13.23 10.47 -5.76
N THR A 141 -13.10 10.84 -7.03
CA THR A 141 -13.44 9.94 -8.14
C THR A 141 -12.34 8.89 -8.30
N ARG A 142 -12.75 7.62 -8.19
CA ARG A 142 -12.00 6.48 -8.69
C ARG A 142 -12.32 6.41 -10.18
N TRP A 143 -11.35 6.74 -11.02
CA TRP A 143 -11.48 6.70 -12.48
C TRP A 143 -11.01 5.35 -13.00
#